data_AF-A0A935BQ70-F1
#
_entry.id   AF-A0A935BQ70-F1
#
_cell.length_a   1.000
_cell.length_b   1.000
_cell.length_c   1.000
_cell.angle_alpha   90.00
_cell.angle_beta   90.00
_cell.angle_gamma   90.00
#
_symmetry.space_group_name_H-M   'P 1'
#
loop_
_entity.id
_entity.type
_entity.pdbx_description
1 polymer ?
#
loop_
_entity_poly.entity_id
_entity_poly.type
_entity_poly.pdbx_seq_one_letter_code
_entity_poly.pdbx_strand_id
1 'polypeptide(L)' 'MSATVHHLPPIGCIKLPRALRRALNQVAYRQPGRRAMLERQAVRLWLEYGPDHALQWIRWG' A
#
# COMPACT_ATOMS: atom_id res chain seq x y z
N MET A 1 17.05 16.01 -16.98
CA MET A 1 15.72 15.55 -16.54
C MET A 1 15.70 14.02 -16.56
N SER A 2 16.02 13.33 -15.47
CA SER A 2 15.72 11.88 -15.31
C SER A 2 16.21 11.39 -13.95
N ALA A 3 15.28 10.98 -13.08
CA ALA A 3 15.46 9.91 -12.07
C ALA A 3 14.28 9.91 -11.09
N THR A 4 13.12 9.40 -11.51
CA THR A 4 12.14 8.87 -10.53
C THR A 4 11.54 7.59 -11.07
N VAL A 5 12.41 6.65 -11.41
CA VAL A 5 12.01 5.23 -11.37
C VAL A 5 11.85 4.91 -9.90
N HIS A 6 10.65 5.16 -9.36
CA HIS A 6 10.24 4.67 -8.05
C HIS A 6 10.18 3.14 -8.17
N HIS A 7 11.33 2.48 -7.99
CA HIS A 7 11.38 1.05 -7.73
C HIS A 7 10.57 0.80 -6.47
N LEU A 8 9.28 0.49 -6.64
CA LEU A 8 8.47 0.03 -5.53
C LEU A 8 9.16 -1.23 -4.99
N PRO A 9 9.50 -1.24 -3.70
CA PRO A 9 10.21 -2.35 -3.11
C PRO A 9 9.41 -3.64 -3.26
N PRO A 10 10.09 -4.79 -3.32
CA PRO A 10 9.43 -6.06 -3.51
C PRO A 10 8.34 -6.28 -2.45
N ILE A 11 7.26 -6.95 -2.87
CA ILE A 11 6.13 -7.29 -1.99
C ILE A 11 6.71 -8.04 -0.77
N GLY A 12 6.40 -7.56 0.43
CA GLY A 12 6.87 -8.15 1.70
C GLY A 12 8.19 -7.60 2.25
N CYS A 13 8.98 -6.84 1.47
CA CYS A 13 10.20 -6.21 1.98
C CYS A 13 9.94 -4.95 2.82
N ILE A 14 8.80 -4.30 2.60
CA ILE A 14 8.37 -3.17 3.42
C ILE A 14 7.41 -3.63 4.52
N LYS A 15 7.83 -3.39 5.77
CA LYS A 15 6.94 -3.52 6.93
C LYS A 15 5.98 -2.33 6.94
N LEU A 16 4.77 -2.54 6.43
CA LEU A 16 3.70 -1.55 6.53
C LEU A 16 3.37 -1.26 8.01
N PRO A 17 3.01 -0.01 8.35
CA PRO A 17 2.47 0.33 9.66
C PRO A 17 1.31 -0.59 10.04
N ARG A 18 1.20 -0.94 11.33
CA ARG A 18 0.20 -1.91 11.83
C ARG A 18 -1.23 -1.56 11.43
N ALA A 19 -1.59 -0.27 11.47
CA ALA A 19 -2.91 0.21 11.09
C ALA A 19 -3.18 0.00 9.59
N LEU A 20 -2.21 0.33 8.74
CA LEU A 20 -2.29 0.15 7.29
C LEU A 20 -2.39 -1.35 6.94
N ARG A 21 -1.57 -2.21 7.56
CA ARG A 21 -1.63 -3.67 7.37
C ARG A 21 -3.00 -4.25 7.75
N ARG A 22 -3.60 -3.77 8.84
CA ARG A 22 -4.94 -4.21 9.27
C ARG A 22 -6.01 -3.80 8.27
N ALA A 23 -6.01 -2.53 7.83
CA ALA A 23 -6.95 -2.04 6.83
C ALA A 23 -6.82 -2.82 5.51
N LEU A 24 -5.59 -3.05 5.05
CA LEU A 24 -5.31 -3.77 3.81
C LEU A 24 -5.79 -5.23 3.89
N ASN A 25 -5.56 -5.90 5.02
CA ASN A 25 -6.07 -7.26 5.23
C ASN A 25 -7.61 -7.32 5.23
N GLN A 26 -8.30 -6.31 5.75
CA GLN A 26 -9.77 -6.27 5.71
C GLN A 26 -10.30 -6.14 4.28
N VAL A 27 -9.68 -5.28 3.46
CA VAL A 27 -10.05 -5.12 2.04
C VAL A 27 -9.66 -6.35 1.22
N ALA A 28 -8.45 -6.88 1.44
CA ALA A 28 -7.97 -8.08 0.77
C ALA A 28 -8.79 -9.33 1.12
N TYR A 29 -9.38 -9.41 2.32
CA TYR A 29 -10.30 -10.49 2.67
C TYR A 29 -11.56 -10.47 1.79
N ARG A 30 -12.05 -9.28 1.40
CA ARG A 30 -13.17 -9.11 0.48
C ARG A 30 -12.78 -9.36 -0.98
N GLN A 31 -11.50 -9.18 -1.33
CA GLN A 31 -10.99 -9.27 -2.70
C GLN A 31 -9.63 -10.00 -2.75
N PRO A 32 -9.60 -11.32 -2.50
CA PRO A 32 -8.34 -12.06 -2.31
C PRO A 32 -7.42 -12.01 -3.53
N GLY A 33 -7.96 -11.98 -4.75
CA GLY A 33 -7.19 -11.89 -5.99
C GLY A 33 -6.47 -10.55 -6.20
N ARG A 34 -6.82 -9.50 -5.44
CA ARG A 34 -6.21 -8.16 -5.58
C ARG A 34 -5.22 -7.82 -4.47
N ARG A 35 -4.94 -8.75 -3.54
CA ARG A 35 -4.08 -8.48 -2.39
C ARG A 35 -2.71 -7.89 -2.77
N ALA A 36 -2.01 -8.51 -3.71
CA ALA A 36 -0.69 -8.05 -4.15
C ALA A 36 -0.72 -6.65 -4.77
N MET A 37 -1.80 -6.34 -5.52
CA MET A 37 -2.02 -5.01 -6.09
C MET A 37 -2.29 -3.97 -5.00
N LEU A 38 -3.16 -4.29 -4.05
CA LEU A 38 -3.49 -3.43 -2.91
C LEU A 38 -2.25 -3.16 -2.03
N GLU A 39 -1.43 -4.18 -1.77
CA GLU A 39 -0.17 -4.03 -1.05
C GLU A 39 0.80 -3.10 -1.78
N ARG A 40 0.94 -3.23 -3.11
CA ARG A 40 1.77 -2.32 -3.90
C ARG A 40 1.26 -0.89 -3.90
N GLN A 41 -0.05 -0.69 -4.05
CA GLN A 41 -0.65 0.66 -4.03
C GLN A 41 -0.53 1.31 -2.65
N ALA A 42 -0.78 0.56 -1.58
CA ALA A 42 -0.60 1.05 -0.22
C ALA A 42 0.85 1.45 0.08
N VAL A 43 1.82 0.63 -0.34
CA VAL A 43 3.25 0.96 -0.23
C VAL A 43 3.58 2.21 -1.03
N ARG A 44 3.08 2.32 -2.27
CA ARG A 44 3.30 3.49 -3.12
C ARG A 44 2.78 4.77 -2.47
N LEU A 45 1.51 4.76 -2.06
CA LEU A 45 0.87 5.91 -1.41
C LEU A 45 1.56 6.28 -0.10
N TRP A 46 2.04 5.27 0.64
CA TRP A 46 2.78 5.51 1.87
C TRP A 46 4.12 6.21 1.61
N LEU A 47 4.87 5.79 0.59
CA LEU A 47 6.15 6.38 0.23
C LEU A 47 5.99 7.78 -0.39
N GLU A 48 4.94 8.01 -1.18
CA GLU A 48 4.70 9.28 -1.87
C GLU A 48 4.05 10.35 -0.96
N TYR A 49 3.06 9.97 -0.14
CA TYR A 49 2.22 10.92 0.60
C TYR A 49 2.18 10.69 2.11
N GLY A 50 2.84 9.64 2.61
CA GLY A 50 2.85 9.30 4.03
C GLY A 50 1.71 8.37 4.47
N PRO A 51 1.75 7.91 5.73
CA PRO A 51 0.94 6.79 6.22
C PRO A 51 -0.54 7.13 6.33
N ASP A 52 -0.88 8.36 6.71
CA ASP A 52 -2.27 8.80 6.87
C ASP A 52 -3.03 8.80 5.54
N HIS A 53 -2.38 9.26 4.47
CA HIS A 53 -2.98 9.30 3.14
C HIS A 53 -3.20 7.88 2.58
N ALA A 54 -2.22 6.99 2.76
CA ALA A 54 -2.37 5.58 2.40
C ALA A 54 -3.52 4.90 3.18
N LEU A 55 -3.70 5.25 4.46
CA LEU A 55 -4.79 4.74 5.28
C LEU A 55 -6.17 5.26 4.83
N GLN A 56 -6.27 6.53 4.46
CA GLN A 56 -7.51 7.10 3.92
C GLN A 56 -7.89 6.43 2.60
N TRP A 57 -6.92 6.22 1.70
CA TRP A 57 -7.18 5.54 0.43
C TRP A 57 -7.69 4.11 0.62
N ILE A 58 -7.07 3.30 1.50
CA ILE A 58 -7.55 1.93 1.75
C ILE A 58 -8.96 1.90 2.37
N ARG A 59 -9.34 2.94 3.11
CA ARG A 59 -10.66 3.02 3.77
C ARG A 59 -11.79 3.43 2.81
N TRP A 60 -11.49 4.25 1.80
CA TRP A 60 -12.50 4.92 0.97
C TRP A 60 -12.33 4.74 -0.54
N GLY A 61 -11.23 4.13 -1.00
CA GLY A 61 -10.92 3.86 -2.41
C GLY A 61 -11.41 2.52 -2.93
#